data_AF-A0A7U6KCU1-F1
#
_entry.id   AF-A0A7U6KCU1-F1
#
_cell.length_a   1.000
_cell.length_b   1.000
_cell.length_c   1.000
_cell.angle_alpha   90.00
_cell.angle_beta   90.00
_cell.angle_gamma   90.00
#
_symmetry.space_group_name_H-M   'P 1'
#
loop_
_entity.id
_entity.type
_entity.pdbx_description
1 polymer ?
#
loop_
_entity_poly.entity_id
_entity_poly.type
_entity_poly.pdbx_seq_one_letter_code
_entity_poly.pdbx_strand_id
1 'polypeptide(L)'
;MDEIYEIIETKIHEGGYLDEVSGYQIYNEICDFIEDKEPGAYIFMSKDHADVIFEYNIQVLEDNFNLSYIDIKSGDQSYHINFDA
;
A
#
# COMPACT_ATOMS: atom_id res chain seq x y z
N MET A 1 13.98 -6.43 10.58
CA MET A 1 13.89 -5.66 9.32
C MET A 1 12.79 -6.19 8.40
N ASP A 2 12.14 -7.31 8.72
CA ASP A 2 11.06 -7.91 7.93
C ASP A 2 9.63 -7.70 8.47
N GLU A 3 9.48 -7.11 9.67
CA GLU A 3 8.16 -7.01 10.32
C GLU A 3 7.18 -6.14 9.53
N ILE A 4 7.61 -5.04 8.90
CA ILE A 4 6.72 -4.15 8.14
C ILE A 4 6.19 -4.85 6.88
N TYR A 5 7.03 -5.64 6.19
CA TYR A 5 6.63 -6.35 4.97
C TYR A 5 5.60 -7.43 5.29
N GLU A 6 5.87 -8.22 6.34
CA GLU A 6 4.94 -9.27 6.80
C GLU A 6 3.61 -8.67 7.27
N ILE A 7 3.63 -7.51 7.93
CA ILE A 7 2.41 -6.79 8.34
C ILE A 7 1.60 -6.35 7.12
N ILE A 8 2.25 -5.79 6.09
CA ILE A 8 1.56 -5.38 4.85
C ILE A 8 0.91 -6.59 4.18
N GLU A 9 1.65 -7.68 3.98
CA GLU A 9 1.13 -8.91 3.37
C GLU A 9 -0.04 -9.48 4.18
N THR A 10 0.15 -9.60 5.50
CA THR A 10 -0.87 -10.14 6.41
C THR A 10 -2.13 -9.30 6.39
N LYS A 11 -2.03 -7.97 6.53
CA LYS A 11 -3.21 -7.08 6.50
C LYS A 11 -3.94 -7.13 5.16
N ILE A 12 -3.23 -7.28 4.05
CA ILE A 12 -3.82 -7.43 2.72
C ILE A 12 -4.60 -8.75 2.62
N HIS A 13 -4.02 -9.84 3.08
CA HIS A 13 -4.69 -11.15 3.13
C HIS A 13 -5.89 -11.16 4.09
N GLU A 14 -5.78 -10.52 5.26
CA GLU A 14 -6.88 -10.34 6.20
C GLU A 14 -8.00 -9.45 5.62
N GLY A 15 -7.65 -8.48 4.77
CA GLY A 15 -8.58 -7.65 4.01
C GLY A 15 -9.31 -8.40 2.89
N GLY A 16 -8.96 -9.66 2.63
CA GLY A 16 -9.64 -10.56 1.72
C GLY A 16 -9.03 -10.68 0.32
N TYR A 17 -7.93 -9.98 0.03
CA TYR A 17 -7.19 -10.15 -1.20
C TYR A 17 -6.27 -11.38 -1.06
N LEU A 18 -6.54 -12.46 -1.78
CA LEU A 18 -5.85 -13.76 -1.61
C LEU A 18 -4.78 -14.04 -2.68
N ASP A 19 -4.62 -13.13 -3.64
CA ASP A 19 -3.58 -13.25 -4.66
C ASP A 19 -2.18 -13.01 -4.07
N GLU A 20 -1.16 -13.42 -4.83
CA GLU A 20 0.23 -13.22 -4.44
C GLU A 20 0.55 -11.73 -4.37
N VAL A 21 1.00 -11.29 -3.20
CA VAL A 21 1.40 -9.90 -2.93
C VAL A 21 2.72 -9.91 -2.18
N SER A 22 3.61 -8.99 -2.52
CA SER A 22 4.88 -8.81 -1.82
C SER A 22 4.88 -7.49 -1.07
N GLY A 23 4.87 -7.57 0.26
CA GLY A 23 4.96 -6.42 1.15
C GLY A 23 6.27 -5.67 0.99
N TYR A 24 7.35 -6.39 0.64
CA TYR A 24 8.62 -5.77 0.25
C TYR A 24 8.46 -4.90 -1.01
N GLN A 25 7.84 -5.42 -2.07
CA GLN A 25 7.66 -4.63 -3.31
C GLN A 25 6.77 -3.42 -3.07
N ILE A 26 5.65 -3.60 -2.37
CA ILE A 26 4.74 -2.49 -2.01
C ILE A 26 5.49 -1.43 -1.20
N TYR A 27 6.25 -1.83 -0.18
CA TYR A 27 6.99 -0.88 0.63
C TYR A 27 8.03 -0.10 -0.19
N ASN A 28 8.79 -0.78 -1.07
CA ASN A 28 9.75 -0.08 -1.93
C ASN A 28 9.05 0.87 -2.89
N GLU A 29 7.91 0.47 -3.47
CA GLU A 29 7.11 1.33 -4.35
C GLU A 29 6.63 2.59 -3.62
N ILE A 30 6.18 2.43 -2.37
CA ILE A 30 5.82 3.54 -1.49
C ILE A 30 7.02 4.46 -1.23
N CYS A 31 8.20 3.90 -0.94
CA CYS A 31 9.42 4.69 -0.77
C CYS A 31 9.76 5.50 -2.02
N ASP A 32 9.68 4.89 -3.20
CA ASP A 32 9.90 5.58 -4.48
C ASP A 32 8.86 6.70 -4.72
N PHE A 33 7.60 6.49 -4.31
CA PHE A 33 6.55 7.50 -4.43
C PHE A 33 6.79 8.76 -3.59
N ILE A 34 7.37 8.58 -2.40
CA ILE A 34 7.52 9.66 -1.41
C ILE A 34 8.90 10.31 -1.40
N GLU A 35 9.91 9.74 -2.08
CA GLU A 35 11.32 10.22 -2.06
C GLU A 35 11.46 11.73 -2.36
N ASP A 36 10.68 12.25 -3.31
CA ASP A 36 10.69 13.67 -3.72
C ASP A 36 9.43 14.44 -3.26
N LYS A 37 8.77 14.01 -2.17
CA LYS A 37 7.56 14.67 -1.64
C LYS A 37 7.84 15.47 -0.39
N GLU A 38 7.18 16.63 -0.30
CA GLU A 38 7.13 17.38 0.94
C GLU A 38 6.17 16.71 1.94
N PRO A 39 6.29 17.00 3.25
CA PRO A 39 5.35 16.48 4.25
C PRO A 39 3.91 16.87 3.93
N GLY A 40 3.00 15.88 3.90
CA GLY A 40 1.63 16.05 3.47
C GLY A 40 0.88 14.74 3.30
N ALA A 41 -0.43 14.82 3.04
CA ALA A 41 -1.25 13.66 2.71
C ALA A 41 -1.34 13.48 1.19
N TYR A 42 -1.01 12.27 0.72
CA TYR A 42 -0.96 11.92 -0.69
C TYR A 42 -1.75 10.63 -0.94
N ILE A 43 -2.31 10.56 -2.15
CA ILE A 43 -2.91 9.35 -2.67
C ILE A 43 -2.11 8.97 -3.91
N PHE A 44 -1.53 7.76 -3.88
CA PHE A 44 -0.81 7.18 -5.00
C PHE A 44 -1.63 6.05 -5.60
N MET A 45 -1.49 5.83 -6.90
CA MET A 45 -2.20 4.77 -7.59
C MET A 45 -1.21 4.01 -8.47
N SER A 46 -1.06 2.72 -8.21
CA SER A 46 -0.26 1.80 -9.02
C SER A 46 -1.20 0.83 -9.73
N LYS A 47 -0.81 0.38 -10.91
CA LYS A 47 -1.54 -0.62 -11.68
C LYS A 47 -0.56 -1.67 -12.15
N ASP A 48 -0.82 -2.93 -11.82
CA ASP A 48 0.03 -4.04 -12.21
C ASP A 48 -0.33 -4.60 -13.60
N HIS A 49 0.42 -5.60 -14.05
CA HIS A 49 0.23 -6.27 -15.34
C HIS A 49 -1.09 -7.06 -15.45
N ALA A 50 -1.69 -7.48 -14.33
CA ALA A 50 -2.93 -8.23 -14.24
C ALA A 50 -4.19 -7.34 -14.17
N ASP A 51 -4.06 -6.03 -14.42
CA ASP A 51 -5.14 -5.05 -14.32
C ASP A 51 -5.63 -4.81 -12.88
N VAL A 52 -4.84 -5.17 -11.86
CA VAL A 52 -5.11 -4.85 -10.47
C VAL A 52 -4.63 -3.43 -10.19
N ILE A 53 -5.50 -2.62 -9.62
CA ILE A 53 -5.22 -1.24 -9.23
C ILE A 53 -5.02 -1.22 -7.73
N PHE A 54 -3.90 -0.66 -7.29
CA PHE A 54 -3.60 -0.39 -5.90
C PHE A 54 -3.67 1.12 -5.68
N GLU A 55 -4.49 1.56 -4.75
CA GLU A 55 -4.55 2.94 -4.27
C GLU A 55 -3.97 2.99 -2.86
N TYR A 56 -2.93 3.80 -2.67
CA TYR A 56 -2.23 3.96 -1.39
C TYR A 56 -2.54 5.33 -0.81
N ASN A 57 -3.09 5.37 0.39
CA ASN A 57 -3.23 6.62 1.15
C ASN A 57 -2.08 6.74 2.15
N ILE A 58 -1.21 7.71 1.91
CA ILE A 58 0.03 7.87 2.64
C ILE A 58 0.14 9.29 3.17
N GLN A 59 0.41 9.40 4.46
CA GLN A 59 0.83 10.64 5.08
C GLN A 59 2.36 10.68 5.14
N VAL A 60 2.96 11.51 4.31
CA VAL A 60 4.40 11.81 4.32
C VAL A 60 4.68 12.78 5.47
N LEU A 61 5.66 12.45 6.30
CA LEU A 61 6.15 13.25 7.43
C LEU A 61 7.57 13.73 7.11
N GLU A 62 8.17 14.52 8.00
CA GLU A 62 9.53 15.07 7.78
C GLU A 62 10.60 13.99 7.61
N ASP A 63 10.54 12.89 8.37
CA ASP A 63 11.56 11.83 8.37
C ASP A 63 11.00 10.43 8.05
N ASN A 64 9.68 10.29 7.94
CA ASN A 64 9.00 8.99 7.82
C ASN A 64 7.68 9.14 7.06
N PHE A 65 6.92 8.05 6.94
CA PHE A 65 5.56 8.08 6.43
C PHE A 65 4.64 7.23 7.30
N ASN A 66 3.35 7.50 7.21
CA ASN A 66 2.29 6.64 7.72
C ASN A 66 1.44 6.15 6.54
N LEU A 67 1.30 4.83 6.41
CA LEU A 67 0.39 4.22 5.46
C LEU A 67 -0.97 4.08 6.16
N SER A 68 -1.98 4.82 5.72
CA SER A 68 -3.30 4.83 6.37
C SER A 68 -4.18 3.70 5.86
N TYR A 69 -4.29 3.54 4.54
CA TYR A 69 -5.02 2.43 3.93
C TYR A 69 -4.47 2.08 2.55
N ILE A 70 -4.75 0.86 2.12
CA ILE A 70 -4.60 0.42 0.73
C ILE A 70 -5.98 -0.01 0.22
N ASP A 71 -6.40 0.52 -0.92
CA ASP A 71 -7.54 0.00 -1.68
C ASP A 71 -7.03 -0.79 -2.88
N ILE A 72 -7.42 -2.07 -2.96
CA ILE A 72 -7.03 -2.96 -4.05
C ILE A 72 -8.27 -3.24 -4.89
N LYS A 73 -8.19 -2.99 -6.19
CA LYS A 73 -9.26 -3.27 -7.14
C LYS A 73 -8.79 -4.28 -8.17
N SER A 74 -9.35 -5.48 -8.12
CA SER A 74 -9.08 -6.57 -9.06
C SER A 74 -10.36 -6.92 -9.81
N GLY A 75 -10.48 -6.46 -11.05
CA GLY A 75 -11.71 -6.62 -11.85
C GLY A 75 -12.94 -5.98 -11.19
N ASP A 76 -13.95 -6.81 -10.88
CA ASP A 76 -15.18 -6.41 -10.18
C ASP A 76 -15.06 -6.42 -8.64
N GLN A 77 -13.93 -6.90 -8.10
CA GLN A 77 -13.69 -6.99 -6.66
C GLN A 77 -12.90 -5.77 -6.16
N SER A 78 -13.28 -5.27 -4.99
CA SER A 78 -12.59 -4.19 -4.29
C SER A 78 -12.33 -4.59 -2.85
N TYR A 79 -11.11 -4.38 -2.38
CA TYR A 79 -10.63 -4.72 -1.05
C TYR A 79 -10.10 -3.47 -0.39
N HIS A 80 -10.62 -3.15 0.79
CA HIS A 80 -10.19 -1.99 1.57
C HIS A 80 -9.41 -2.47 2.80
N ILE A 81 -8.12 -2.15 2.85
CA ILE A 81 -7.20 -2.58 3.90
C ILE A 81 -6.86 -1.36 4.75
N ASN A 82 -7.30 -1.36 6.01
CA ASN A 82 -7.03 -0.27 6.94
C ASN A 82 -5.80 -0.58 7.83
N PHE A 83 -4.80 0.30 7.77
CA PHE A 83 -3.56 0.20 8.54
C PHE A 83 -3.57 1.03 9.83
N ASP A 84 -4.49 2.00 9.96
CA ASP A 84 -4.70 2.84 11.16
C ASP A 84 -5.59 2.18 12.24
N ALA A 85 -6.24 1.06 11.89
CA ALA A 85 -7.16 0.32 12.77
C ALA A 85 -6.47 -0.44 13.92
#